data_AF-A0A094JUW0-F1
#
_entry.id   AF-A0A094JUW0-F1
#
_cell.length_a   1.000
_cell.length_b   1.000
_cell.length_c   1.000
_cell.angle_alpha   90.00
_cell.angle_beta   90.00
_cell.angle_gamma   90.00
#
_symmetry.space_group_name_H-M   'P 1'
#
loop_
_entity.id
_entity.type
_entity.pdbx_description
1 polymer ?
#
loop_
_entity_poly.entity_id
_entity_poly.type
_entity_poly.pdbx_seq_one_letter_code
_entity_poly.pdbx_strand_id
1 'polypeptide(L)'
;MKFSVIKFACLSIFVSGVHSQIVELPLCALVVTLRYVERYTYKFSQAVDAYPGTNSSSVTDFVYHAQELVQALKAGKSIADSSRKLTGSQHNGVPDAMRDLSYEYYKIQTLLETTKLKMIKKRSLCEITRKLLTDINTNGRPFIETIVSKTNLETPPIIRTIADDYKKSLDNAQEQFNENICEYSCFGATQEECCKIRCKKTCKDCKENCVDCEDKCVDDC
;
A
#
# COMPACT_ATOMS: atom_id res chain seq x y z
N MET A 1 23.59 -3.07 9.15
CA MET A 1 22.97 -4.39 9.36
C MET A 1 23.22 -5.22 8.11
N LYS A 2 23.91 -6.37 8.23
CA LYS A 2 24.20 -7.27 7.10
C LYS A 2 22.98 -8.17 6.91
N PHE A 3 22.23 -8.00 5.83
CA PHE A 3 21.14 -8.91 5.47
C PHE A 3 21.74 -10.23 5.00
N SER A 4 21.53 -11.29 5.78
CA SER A 4 21.88 -12.65 5.38
C SER A 4 20.96 -13.05 4.23
N VAL A 5 21.54 -13.30 3.07
CA VAL A 5 20.84 -13.81 1.88
C VAL A 5 20.40 -15.23 2.20
N ILE A 6 19.13 -15.40 2.57
CA ILE A 6 18.50 -16.72 2.67
C ILE A 6 18.41 -17.26 1.24
N LYS A 7 19.36 -18.11 0.87
CA LYS A 7 19.23 -18.95 -0.32
C LYS A 7 18.08 -19.91 -0.06
N PHE A 8 16.91 -19.61 -0.61
CA PHE A 8 15.84 -20.58 -0.79
C PHE A 8 16.31 -21.62 -1.81
N ALA A 9 17.12 -22.58 -1.34
CA ALA A 9 17.26 -23.85 -2.03
C ALA A 9 15.89 -24.52 -1.93
N CYS A 10 15.26 -24.79 -3.07
CA CYS A 10 14.06 -25.63 -3.11
C CYS A 10 14.36 -26.91 -2.31
N LEU A 11 13.69 -27.06 -1.15
CA LEU A 11 13.70 -28.30 -0.40
C LEU A 11 12.98 -29.36 -1.26
N SER A 12 13.72 -30.08 -2.08
CA SER A 12 13.27 -31.33 -2.66
C SER A 12 13.56 -32.45 -1.66
N ILE A 13 12.65 -32.66 -0.72
CA ILE A 13 12.65 -33.85 0.13
C ILE A 13 12.17 -35.00 -0.76
N PHE A 14 13.08 -35.84 -1.26
CA PHE A 14 12.74 -37.13 -1.83
C PHE A 14 12.59 -38.14 -0.69
N VAL A 15 11.34 -38.39 -0.26
CA VAL A 15 11.02 -39.54 0.60
C VAL A 15 10.68 -40.71 -0.31
N SER A 16 11.57 -41.69 -0.41
CA SER A 16 11.30 -42.97 -1.07
C SER A 16 10.54 -43.88 -0.10
N GLY A 17 9.22 -43.89 -0.18
CA GLY A 17 8.36 -44.79 0.61
C GLY A 17 6.89 -44.72 0.16
N VAL A 18 6.34 -45.86 -0.23
CA VAL A 18 5.05 -46.06 -0.91
C VAL A 18 3.85 -45.54 -0.11
N HIS A 19 3.24 -44.46 -0.58
CA HIS A 19 1.80 -44.18 -0.53
C HIS A 19 1.53 -43.12 -1.61
N SER A 20 0.43 -43.25 -2.37
CA SER A 20 -0.08 -42.19 -3.25
C SER A 20 -0.46 -40.97 -2.42
N GLN A 21 0.53 -40.22 -1.97
CA GLN A 21 0.36 -38.87 -1.50
C GLN A 21 0.15 -38.04 -2.76
N ILE A 22 -0.96 -37.31 -2.80
CA ILE A 22 -1.14 -36.19 -3.72
C ILE A 22 0.15 -35.37 -3.57
N VAL A 23 1.03 -35.43 -4.56
CA VAL A 23 2.21 -34.59 -4.61
C VAL A 23 1.66 -33.19 -4.82
N GLU A 24 1.40 -32.46 -3.73
CA GLU A 24 1.16 -31.04 -3.80
C GLU A 24 2.32 -30.47 -4.61
N LEU A 25 2.01 -29.95 -5.80
CA LEU A 25 3.02 -29.28 -6.61
C LEU A 25 3.66 -28.24 -5.69
N PRO A 26 5.00 -28.19 -5.59
CA PRO A 26 5.67 -27.20 -4.76
C PRO A 26 5.12 -25.83 -5.16
N LEU A 27 4.47 -25.16 -4.21
CA LEU A 27 3.87 -23.84 -4.42
C LEU A 27 4.91 -22.97 -5.10
N CYS A 28 4.52 -22.42 -6.25
CA CYS A 28 5.41 -21.57 -7.02
C CYS A 28 5.95 -20.44 -6.11
N ALA A 29 7.25 -20.14 -6.21
CA ALA A 29 7.89 -19.08 -5.44
C ALA A 29 7.13 -17.73 -5.52
N LEU A 30 6.48 -17.44 -6.65
CA LEU A 30 5.63 -16.25 -6.81
C LEU A 30 4.36 -16.29 -5.96
N VAL A 31 3.70 -17.44 -5.85
CA VAL A 31 2.51 -17.60 -5.00
C VAL A 31 2.90 -17.43 -3.53
N VAL A 32 3.99 -18.07 -3.09
CA VAL A 32 4.53 -17.89 -1.73
C VAL A 32 4.87 -16.42 -1.47
N THR A 33 5.47 -15.75 -2.45
CA THR A 33 5.82 -14.32 -2.37
C THR A 33 4.58 -13.43 -2.26
N LEU A 34 3.55 -13.68 -3.06
CA LEU A 34 2.29 -12.94 -3.01
C LEU A 34 1.61 -13.11 -1.65
N ARG A 35 1.52 -14.35 -1.14
CA ARG A 35 0.98 -14.64 0.20
C ARG A 35 1.79 -13.99 1.33
N TYR A 36 3.11 -13.93 1.17
CA TYR A 36 3.98 -13.24 2.10
C TYR A 36 3.66 -11.74 2.14
N VAL A 37 3.58 -11.06 1.00
CA VAL A 37 3.23 -9.63 0.92
C VAL A 37 1.80 -9.39 1.44
N GLU A 38 0.84 -10.21 1.03
CA GLU A 38 -0.56 -10.16 1.48
C GLU A 38 -0.67 -10.15 3.01
N ARG A 39 0.10 -10.99 3.71
CA ARG A 39 0.11 -11.02 5.18
C ARG A 39 0.49 -9.66 5.79
N TYR A 40 1.46 -8.96 5.22
CA TYR A 40 1.85 -7.63 5.70
C TYR A 40 0.86 -6.55 5.27
N THR A 41 0.24 -6.69 4.11
CA THR A 41 -0.88 -5.84 3.69
C THR A 41 -2.04 -5.97 4.66
N TYR A 42 -2.39 -7.19 5.07
CA TYR A 42 -3.43 -7.45 6.06
C TYR A 42 -3.10 -6.84 7.44
N LYS A 43 -1.87 -7.00 7.93
CA LYS A 43 -1.43 -6.33 9.17
C LYS A 43 -1.54 -4.81 9.07
N PHE A 44 -1.12 -4.24 7.95
CA PHE A 44 -1.27 -2.81 7.72
C PHE A 44 -2.74 -2.38 7.66
N SER A 45 -3.61 -3.20 7.06
CA SER A 45 -5.08 -2.99 7.05
C SER A 45 -5.66 -2.93 8.45
N GLN A 46 -5.24 -3.83 9.36
CA GLN A 46 -5.64 -3.76 10.77
C GLN A 46 -5.17 -2.47 11.45
N ALA A 47 -3.93 -2.04 11.18
CA ALA A 47 -3.40 -0.80 11.73
C ALA A 47 -4.13 0.45 11.18
N VAL A 48 -4.52 0.43 9.91
CA VAL A 48 -5.34 1.46 9.26
C VAL A 48 -6.70 1.58 9.95
N ASP A 49 -7.34 0.47 10.31
CA ASP A 49 -8.63 0.51 11.00
C ASP A 49 -8.52 1.14 12.40
N ALA A 50 -7.43 0.87 13.12
CA ALA A 50 -7.15 1.52 14.40
C ALA A 50 -6.70 2.99 14.28
N TYR A 51 -6.42 3.48 13.07
CA TYR A 51 -5.80 4.78 12.81
C TYR A 51 -6.79 5.86 12.34
N PRO A 52 -6.72 7.11 12.83
CA PRO A 52 -5.94 7.56 13.99
C PRO A 52 -6.73 7.35 15.29
N GLY A 53 -6.27 6.42 16.11
CA GLY A 53 -6.90 6.06 17.39
C GLY A 53 -6.70 7.13 18.46
N THR A 54 -7.40 7.05 19.58
CA THR A 54 -7.31 8.06 20.67
C THR A 54 -5.98 8.04 21.42
N ASN A 55 -5.21 6.97 21.30
CA ASN A 55 -3.89 6.81 21.92
C ASN A 55 -2.74 6.99 20.91
N SER A 56 -1.57 7.38 21.40
CA SER A 56 -0.35 7.55 20.60
C SER A 56 0.15 6.26 19.96
N SER A 57 -0.17 5.09 20.55
CA SER A 57 0.24 3.80 20.01
C SER A 57 -0.35 3.53 18.62
N SER A 58 -1.60 3.95 18.35
CA SER A 58 -2.22 3.75 17.04
C SER A 58 -1.46 4.40 15.87
N VAL A 59 -0.81 5.56 16.10
CA VAL A 59 0.01 6.22 15.08
C VAL A 59 1.32 5.47 14.89
N THR A 60 1.95 5.04 15.98
CA THR A 60 3.19 4.24 15.93
C THR A 60 2.96 2.92 15.22
N ASP A 61 1.86 2.21 15.52
CA ASP A 61 1.51 0.93 14.89
C ASP A 61 1.22 1.10 13.39
N PHE A 62 0.53 2.17 13.01
CA PHE A 62 0.30 2.52 11.61
C PHE A 62 1.62 2.70 10.85
N VAL A 63 2.55 3.50 11.41
CA VAL A 63 3.87 3.74 10.82
C VAL A 63 4.67 2.45 10.73
N TYR A 64 4.70 1.67 11.81
CA TYR A 64 5.43 0.41 11.90
C TYR A 64 4.97 -0.58 10.84
N HIS A 65 3.66 -0.84 10.75
CA HIS A 65 3.13 -1.82 9.80
C HIS A 65 3.20 -1.32 8.34
N ALA A 66 3.10 -0.02 8.09
CA ALA A 66 3.37 0.54 6.77
C ALA A 66 4.83 0.28 6.35
N GLN A 67 5.79 0.47 7.26
CA GLN A 67 7.20 0.19 6.99
C GLN A 67 7.46 -1.31 6.79
N GLU A 68 6.85 -2.19 7.59
CA GLU A 68 6.93 -3.63 7.38
C GLU A 68 6.40 -4.03 5.99
N LEU A 69 5.27 -3.46 5.56
CA LEU A 69 4.71 -3.69 4.23
C LEU A 69 5.69 -3.22 3.13
N VAL A 70 6.29 -2.04 3.28
CA VAL A 70 7.31 -1.55 2.34
C VAL A 70 8.50 -2.51 2.24
N GLN A 71 8.98 -3.05 3.37
CA GLN A 71 10.05 -4.05 3.37
C GLN A 71 9.60 -5.36 2.72
N ALA A 72 8.35 -5.80 2.97
CA ALA A 72 7.79 -6.99 2.37
C ALA A 72 7.67 -6.86 0.84
N LEU A 73 7.25 -5.70 0.34
CA LEU A 73 7.18 -5.39 -1.09
C LEU A 73 8.58 -5.43 -1.74
N LYS A 74 9.59 -4.84 -1.11
CA LYS A 74 10.98 -4.88 -1.58
C LYS A 74 11.54 -6.30 -1.62
N ALA A 75 11.36 -7.05 -0.54
CA ALA A 75 11.81 -8.44 -0.44
C ALA A 75 11.08 -9.32 -1.47
N GLY A 76 9.76 -9.16 -1.58
CA GLY A 76 8.95 -9.90 -2.54
C GLY A 76 9.35 -9.61 -3.98
N LYS A 77 9.62 -8.34 -4.30
CA LYS A 77 10.15 -7.97 -5.62
C LYS A 77 11.48 -8.67 -5.89
N SER A 78 12.42 -8.64 -4.95
CA SER A 78 13.74 -9.29 -5.11
C SER A 78 13.64 -10.81 -5.36
N ILE A 79 12.73 -11.48 -4.64
CA ILE A 79 12.46 -12.92 -4.84
C ILE A 79 11.83 -13.16 -6.21
N ALA A 80 10.85 -12.33 -6.61
CA ALA A 80 10.18 -12.45 -7.90
C ALA A 80 11.14 -12.17 -9.07
N ASP A 81 12.02 -11.17 -8.96
CA ASP A 81 13.06 -10.86 -9.95
C ASP A 81 13.99 -12.06 -10.18
N SER A 82 14.37 -12.73 -9.09
CA SER A 82 15.24 -13.92 -9.10
C SER A 82 14.52 -15.20 -9.55
N SER A 83 13.18 -15.19 -9.56
CA SER A 83 12.38 -16.34 -9.95
C SER A 83 12.39 -16.56 -11.46
N ARG A 84 12.30 -17.83 -11.88
CA ARG A 84 12.12 -18.18 -13.30
C ARG A 84 10.71 -17.78 -13.76
N LYS A 85 10.53 -17.58 -15.07
CA LYS A 85 9.19 -17.44 -15.65
C LYS A 85 8.38 -18.71 -15.36
N LEU A 86 7.09 -18.52 -15.13
CA LEU A 86 6.16 -19.61 -14.87
C LEU A 86 5.85 -20.39 -16.14
N THR A 87 5.72 -21.70 -15.99
CA THR A 87 5.41 -22.64 -17.07
C THR A 87 4.26 -23.57 -16.68
N GLY A 88 3.37 -23.86 -17.64
CA GLY A 88 2.28 -24.82 -17.47
C GLY A 88 1.42 -24.55 -16.22
N SER A 89 1.28 -25.56 -15.37
CA SER A 89 0.46 -25.52 -14.15
C SER A 89 1.00 -24.63 -13.03
N GLN A 90 2.21 -24.06 -13.15
CA GLN A 90 2.78 -23.16 -12.14
C GLN A 90 2.05 -21.82 -12.03
N HIS A 91 1.20 -21.49 -13.00
CA HIS A 91 0.29 -20.34 -12.95
C HIS A 91 -0.87 -20.54 -11.98
N ASN A 92 -1.16 -21.79 -11.62
CA ASN A 92 -2.28 -22.10 -10.74
C ASN A 92 -2.03 -21.45 -9.36
N GLY A 93 -3.02 -20.68 -8.90
CA GLY A 93 -2.98 -19.96 -7.62
C GLY A 93 -2.39 -18.55 -7.67
N VAL A 94 -1.70 -18.15 -8.76
CA VAL A 94 -1.26 -16.75 -8.91
C VAL A 94 -2.45 -15.78 -9.00
N PRO A 95 -3.49 -16.03 -9.83
CA PRO A 95 -4.66 -15.16 -9.88
C PRO A 95 -5.33 -14.98 -8.52
N ASP A 96 -5.47 -16.06 -7.74
CA ASP A 96 -6.14 -16.01 -6.44
C ASP A 96 -5.31 -15.24 -5.42
N ALA A 97 -4.00 -15.53 -5.32
CA ALA A 97 -3.12 -14.80 -4.41
C ALA A 97 -2.99 -13.31 -4.79
N MET A 98 -3.00 -12.98 -6.08
CA MET A 98 -3.05 -11.58 -6.52
C MET A 98 -4.38 -10.91 -6.19
N ARG A 99 -5.50 -11.62 -6.34
CA ARG A 99 -6.83 -11.09 -6.01
C ARG A 99 -6.94 -10.79 -4.52
N ASP A 100 -6.47 -11.70 -3.68
CA ASP A 100 -6.49 -11.54 -2.22
C ASP A 100 -5.63 -10.33 -1.81
N LEU A 101 -4.40 -10.22 -2.34
CA LEU A 101 -3.56 -9.05 -2.13
C LEU A 101 -4.24 -7.75 -2.61
N SER A 102 -4.84 -7.77 -3.80
CA SER A 102 -5.51 -6.61 -4.37
C SER A 102 -6.70 -6.16 -3.54
N TYR A 103 -7.48 -7.12 -3.04
CA TYR A 103 -8.62 -6.87 -2.19
C TYR A 103 -8.23 -6.27 -0.84
N GLU A 104 -7.19 -6.79 -0.19
CA GLU A 104 -6.71 -6.24 1.07
C GLU A 104 -6.20 -4.80 0.92
N TYR A 105 -5.52 -4.49 -0.19
CA TYR A 105 -5.08 -3.11 -0.43
C TYR A 105 -6.24 -2.17 -0.79
N TYR A 106 -7.24 -2.66 -1.53
CA TYR A 106 -8.47 -1.92 -1.79
C TYR A 106 -9.21 -1.53 -0.49
N LYS A 107 -9.26 -2.44 0.49
CA LYS A 107 -9.81 -2.12 1.83
C LYS A 107 -9.06 -0.99 2.50
N ILE A 108 -7.73 -1.04 2.49
CA ILE A 108 -6.88 0.02 3.05
C ILE A 108 -7.21 1.37 2.42
N GLN A 109 -7.22 1.43 1.09
CA GLN A 109 -7.56 2.64 0.35
C GLN A 109 -8.95 3.16 0.74
N THR A 110 -9.95 2.28 0.74
CA THR A 110 -11.33 2.65 1.06
C THR A 110 -11.48 3.15 2.49
N LEU A 111 -10.87 2.48 3.48
CA LEU A 111 -10.91 2.90 4.89
C LEU A 111 -10.28 4.27 5.09
N LEU A 112 -9.07 4.46 4.53
CA LEU A 112 -8.36 5.73 4.63
C LEU A 112 -9.17 6.89 4.04
N GLU A 113 -9.68 6.71 2.82
CA GLU A 113 -10.44 7.72 2.10
C GLU A 113 -11.78 8.04 2.77
N THR A 114 -12.60 7.02 3.02
CA THR A 114 -14.00 7.22 3.42
C THR A 114 -14.17 7.47 4.91
N THR A 115 -13.31 6.86 5.73
CA THR A 115 -13.55 6.78 7.18
C THR A 115 -12.49 7.56 7.97
N LYS A 116 -11.23 7.54 7.53
CA LYS A 116 -10.12 8.09 8.33
C LYS A 116 -9.71 9.51 7.94
N LEU A 117 -9.94 9.94 6.69
CA LEU A 117 -9.47 11.22 6.16
C LEU A 117 -9.78 12.41 7.08
N LYS A 118 -11.03 12.56 7.54
CA LYS A 118 -11.41 13.66 8.44
C LYS A 118 -10.61 13.67 9.75
N MET A 119 -10.37 12.49 10.34
CA MET A 119 -9.62 12.39 11.59
C MET A 119 -8.12 12.63 11.39
N ILE A 120 -7.56 12.14 10.28
CA ILE A 120 -6.17 12.35 9.87
C ILE A 120 -5.89 13.85 9.72
N LYS A 121 -6.82 14.58 9.07
CA LYS A 121 -6.77 16.04 8.96
C LYS A 121 -6.79 16.73 10.31
N LYS A 122 -7.79 16.41 11.15
CA LYS A 122 -7.98 17.03 12.47
C LYS A 122 -6.76 16.87 13.38
N ARG A 123 -6.00 15.78 13.20
CA ARG A 123 -4.80 15.47 13.99
C ARG A 123 -3.49 15.86 13.30
N SER A 124 -3.56 16.56 12.17
CA SER A 124 -2.38 17.01 11.40
C SER A 124 -1.47 15.84 10.96
N LEU A 125 -2.05 14.70 10.62
CA LEU A 125 -1.33 13.49 10.21
C LEU A 125 -1.29 13.29 8.68
N CYS A 126 -1.66 14.31 7.90
CA CYS A 126 -1.67 14.24 6.44
C CYS A 126 -0.28 13.96 5.86
N GLU A 127 0.75 14.66 6.32
CA GLU A 127 2.12 14.50 5.80
C GLU A 127 2.66 13.09 6.01
N ILE A 128 2.55 12.57 7.24
CA ILE A 128 3.03 11.22 7.56
C ILE A 128 2.27 10.14 6.79
N THR A 129 0.95 10.27 6.66
CA THR A 129 0.11 9.35 5.87
C THR A 129 0.52 9.38 4.40
N ARG A 130 0.62 10.58 3.82
CA ARG A 130 1.04 10.82 2.43
C ARG A 130 2.39 10.19 2.13
N LYS A 131 3.38 10.40 3.01
CA LYS A 131 4.72 9.84 2.86
C LYS A 131 4.70 8.32 2.85
N LEU A 132 4.01 7.69 3.81
CA LEU A 132 3.93 6.23 3.89
C LEU A 132 3.21 5.62 2.69
N LEU A 133 2.11 6.23 2.23
CA LEU A 133 1.43 5.80 1.00
C LEU A 133 2.29 5.97 -0.24
N THR A 134 3.11 7.03 -0.30
CA THR A 134 4.09 7.23 -1.38
C THR A 134 5.16 6.15 -1.37
N ASP A 135 5.69 5.78 -0.19
CA ASP A 135 6.66 4.70 -0.04
C ASP A 135 6.05 3.36 -0.47
N ILE A 136 4.81 3.08 -0.07
CA ILE A 136 4.09 1.88 -0.48
C ILE A 136 3.86 1.88 -2.00
N ASN A 137 3.40 2.97 -2.61
CA ASN A 137 3.19 3.04 -4.06
C ASN A 137 4.50 2.82 -4.84
N THR A 138 5.57 3.50 -4.40
CA THR A 138 6.92 3.41 -4.98
C THR A 138 7.45 1.98 -5.02
N ASN A 139 7.09 1.14 -4.03
CA ASN A 139 7.54 -0.26 -3.96
C ASN A 139 6.49 -1.26 -4.46
N GLY A 140 5.21 -0.92 -4.39
CA GLY A 140 4.07 -1.74 -4.77
C GLY A 140 3.92 -1.90 -6.28
N ARG A 141 4.11 -0.83 -7.05
CA ARG A 141 4.05 -0.89 -8.52
C ARG A 141 5.13 -1.77 -9.12
N PRO A 142 6.44 -1.59 -8.82
CA PRO A 142 7.46 -2.44 -9.40
C PRO A 142 7.32 -3.89 -8.96
N PHE A 143 6.81 -4.14 -7.74
CA PHE A 143 6.52 -5.49 -7.27
C PHE A 143 5.46 -6.17 -8.15
N ILE A 144 4.29 -5.56 -8.34
CA ILE A 144 3.20 -6.19 -9.11
C ILE A 144 3.57 -6.32 -10.59
N GLU A 145 4.29 -5.36 -11.15
CA GLU A 145 4.83 -5.43 -12.52
C GLU A 145 5.81 -6.59 -12.67
N THR A 146 6.66 -6.82 -11.67
CA THR A 146 7.56 -7.97 -11.64
C THR A 146 6.77 -9.27 -11.65
N ILE A 147 5.71 -9.40 -10.84
CA ILE A 147 4.84 -10.59 -10.84
C ILE A 147 4.25 -10.84 -12.23
N VAL A 148 3.64 -9.82 -12.84
CA VAL A 148 3.04 -9.93 -14.19
C VAL A 148 4.09 -10.30 -15.24
N SER A 149 5.31 -9.77 -15.15
CA SER A 149 6.38 -10.11 -16.11
C SER A 149 6.80 -11.59 -16.07
N LYS A 150 6.59 -12.26 -14.92
CA LYS A 150 6.98 -13.65 -14.70
C LYS A 150 5.88 -14.63 -15.06
N THR A 151 4.63 -14.19 -15.23
CA THR A 151 3.50 -15.04 -15.60
C THR A 151 3.40 -15.34 -17.11
N ASN A 152 4.43 -15.08 -17.92
CA ASN A 152 4.48 -15.29 -19.39
C ASN A 152 3.49 -14.39 -20.20
N LEU A 153 3.49 -14.43 -21.54
CA LEU A 153 2.60 -13.57 -22.36
C LEU A 153 1.22 -14.20 -22.61
N GLU A 154 1.15 -15.52 -22.53
CA GLU A 154 -0.08 -16.33 -22.57
C GLU A 154 -0.84 -16.30 -21.24
N THR A 155 -0.41 -15.45 -20.28
CA THR A 155 -1.11 -15.32 -19.01
C THR A 155 -2.58 -15.04 -19.25
N PRO A 156 -3.48 -15.72 -18.52
CA PRO A 156 -4.89 -15.37 -18.51
C PRO A 156 -5.05 -13.84 -18.32
N PRO A 157 -5.83 -13.15 -19.18
CA PRO A 157 -6.03 -11.70 -19.11
C PRO A 157 -6.36 -11.18 -17.71
N ILE A 158 -6.99 -12.03 -16.88
CA ILE A 158 -7.34 -11.76 -15.49
C ILE A 158 -6.16 -11.31 -14.61
N ILE A 159 -4.94 -11.82 -14.82
CA ILE A 159 -3.78 -11.42 -14.00
C ILE A 159 -3.42 -9.95 -14.25
N ARG A 160 -3.49 -9.51 -15.52
CA ARG A 160 -3.24 -8.10 -15.86
C ARG A 160 -4.33 -7.21 -15.29
N THR A 161 -5.59 -7.60 -15.42
CA THR A 161 -6.72 -6.87 -14.83
C THR A 161 -6.55 -6.70 -13.31
N ILE A 162 -6.24 -7.77 -12.57
CA ILE A 162 -6.01 -7.68 -11.12
C ILE A 162 -4.82 -6.78 -10.80
N ALA A 163 -3.73 -6.86 -11.57
CA ALA A 163 -2.58 -5.98 -11.36
C ALA A 163 -2.92 -4.51 -11.63
N ASP A 164 -3.74 -4.23 -12.64
CA ASP A 164 -4.20 -2.89 -12.97
C ASP A 164 -5.12 -2.33 -11.88
N ASP A 165 -6.03 -3.14 -11.35
CA ASP A 165 -6.89 -2.77 -10.21
C ASP A 165 -6.06 -2.46 -8.96
N TYR A 166 -5.05 -3.28 -8.65
CA TYR A 166 -4.12 -3.02 -7.56
C TYR A 166 -3.35 -1.70 -7.73
N LYS A 167 -2.82 -1.45 -8.94
CA LYS A 167 -2.13 -0.18 -9.27
C LYS A 167 -3.09 1.01 -9.12
N LYS A 168 -4.33 0.87 -9.57
CA LYS A 168 -5.35 1.91 -9.42
C LYS A 168 -5.64 2.20 -7.95
N SER A 169 -5.73 1.19 -7.08
CA SER A 169 -5.88 1.41 -5.64
C SER A 169 -4.66 2.11 -5.01
N LEU A 170 -3.44 1.82 -5.48
CA LEU A 170 -2.22 2.56 -5.06
C LEU A 170 -2.32 4.05 -5.44
N ASP A 171 -2.74 4.33 -6.67
CA ASP A 171 -2.87 5.70 -7.18
C ASP A 171 -3.96 6.47 -6.48
N ASN A 172 -5.14 5.88 -6.33
CA ASN A 172 -6.25 6.49 -5.62
C ASN A 172 -5.85 6.85 -4.18
N ALA A 173 -5.16 5.95 -3.48
CA ALA A 173 -4.69 6.22 -2.13
C ALA A 173 -3.72 7.43 -2.10
N GLN A 174 -2.79 7.51 -3.06
CA GLN A 174 -1.84 8.63 -3.12
C GLN A 174 -2.52 9.95 -3.53
N GLU A 175 -3.48 9.90 -4.46
CA GLU A 175 -4.25 11.05 -4.91
C GLU A 175 -5.05 11.64 -3.75
N GLN A 176 -5.84 10.82 -3.06
CA GLN A 176 -6.68 11.27 -1.94
C GLN A 176 -5.88 11.87 -0.78
N PHE A 177 -4.64 11.43 -0.60
CA PHE A 177 -3.74 11.94 0.43
C PHE A 177 -2.68 12.89 -0.10
N ASN A 178 -2.85 13.44 -1.31
CA ASN A 178 -1.99 14.52 -1.77
C ASN A 178 -2.17 15.77 -0.88
N GLU A 179 -1.22 16.70 -0.94
CA GLU A 179 -1.22 17.89 -0.08
C GLU A 179 -2.50 18.72 -0.22
N ASN A 180 -2.96 18.91 -1.46
CA ASN A 180 -4.15 19.71 -1.75
C ASN A 180 -5.42 19.07 -1.19
N ILE A 181 -5.58 17.76 -1.35
CA ILE A 181 -6.79 17.06 -0.90
C ILE A 181 -6.74 16.84 0.60
N CYS A 182 -5.61 16.38 1.15
CA CYS A 182 -5.52 16.10 2.57
C CYS A 182 -5.47 17.39 3.40
N GLU A 183 -4.56 18.32 3.11
CA GLU A 183 -4.37 19.49 3.98
C GLU A 183 -5.32 20.63 3.65
N TYR A 184 -5.68 20.81 2.37
CA TYR A 184 -6.37 22.00 1.90
C TYR A 184 -7.81 21.81 1.41
N SER A 185 -8.33 20.57 1.37
CA SER A 185 -9.74 20.37 1.03
C SER A 185 -10.65 20.65 2.22
N CYS A 186 -11.75 21.34 1.95
CA CYS A 186 -12.78 21.67 2.94
C CYS A 186 -13.73 20.50 3.26
N PHE A 187 -13.33 19.27 2.95
CA PHE A 187 -14.21 18.11 3.05
C PHE A 187 -14.63 17.87 4.51
N GLY A 188 -15.93 18.07 4.80
CA GLY A 188 -16.51 17.88 6.13
C GLY A 188 -16.14 18.93 7.18
N ALA A 189 -15.59 20.07 6.75
CA ALA A 189 -15.31 21.26 7.55
C ALA A 189 -16.50 22.23 7.53
N THR A 190 -16.64 23.05 8.57
CA THR A 190 -17.58 24.19 8.55
C THR A 190 -17.11 25.26 7.55
N GLN A 191 -17.99 26.21 7.19
CA GLN A 191 -17.62 27.32 6.31
C GLN A 191 -16.44 28.12 6.88
N GLU A 192 -16.43 28.37 8.19
CA GLU A 192 -15.35 29.07 8.89
C GLU A 192 -14.04 28.27 8.88
N GLU A 193 -14.09 26.96 9.15
CA GLU A 193 -12.91 26.08 9.09
C GLU A 193 -12.35 25.99 7.65
N CYS A 194 -13.24 25.90 6.66
CA CYS A 194 -12.87 25.89 5.25
C CYS A 194 -12.17 27.19 4.84
N CYS A 195 -12.67 28.34 5.32
CA CYS A 195 -12.02 29.60 5.07
C CYS A 195 -10.60 29.63 5.65
N LYS A 196 -10.42 29.27 6.93
CA LYS A 196 -9.10 29.22 7.58
C LYS A 196 -8.12 28.33 6.81
N ILE A 197 -8.59 27.15 6.35
CA ILE A 197 -7.78 26.23 5.54
C ILE A 197 -7.36 26.86 4.21
N ARG A 198 -8.28 27.53 3.50
CA ARG A 198 -7.99 28.21 2.23
C ARG A 198 -7.01 29.36 2.43
N CYS A 199 -7.20 30.16 3.47
CA CYS A 199 -6.33 31.28 3.82
C CYS A 199 -4.92 30.82 4.16
N LYS A 200 -4.80 29.76 4.96
CA LYS A 200 -3.50 29.12 5.24
C LYS A 200 -2.78 28.66 3.98
N LYS A 201 -3.50 28.12 2.99
CA LYS A 201 -2.90 27.76 1.69
C LYS A 201 -2.38 28.99 0.95
N THR A 202 -3.22 30.01 0.81
CA THR A 202 -2.89 31.26 0.10
C THR A 202 -1.70 31.97 0.75
N CYS A 203 -1.62 31.94 2.08
CA CYS A 203 -0.59 32.62 2.85
C CYS A 203 0.71 31.83 2.99
N LYS A 204 0.73 30.50 2.70
CA LYS A 204 1.94 29.66 2.79
C LYS A 204 3.08 30.13 1.88
N ASP A 205 2.75 30.68 0.72
CA ASP A 205 3.72 31.19 -0.26
C ASP A 205 3.91 32.71 -0.20
N CYS A 206 3.40 33.37 0.83
CA CYS A 206 3.52 34.82 0.99
C CYS A 206 4.97 35.22 1.31
N LYS A 207 5.56 36.09 0.49
CA LYS A 207 6.99 36.45 0.56
C LYS A 207 7.30 37.78 1.25
N GLU A 208 6.34 38.71 1.35
CA GLU A 208 6.54 40.03 1.97
C GLU A 208 5.29 40.49 2.74
N ASN A 209 5.47 41.05 3.95
CA ASN A 209 4.42 41.64 4.81
C ASN A 209 3.22 40.74 5.18
N CYS A 210 3.49 39.49 5.55
CA CYS A 210 2.46 38.49 5.84
C CYS A 210 2.00 38.45 7.32
N VAL A 211 2.32 39.47 8.12
CA VAL A 211 2.15 39.45 9.59
C VAL A 211 0.69 39.18 10.02
N ASP A 212 -0.29 39.46 9.16
CA ASP A 212 -1.71 39.16 9.39
C ASP A 212 -2.39 38.52 8.17
N CYS A 213 -1.64 37.82 7.31
CA CYS A 213 -2.20 37.31 6.04
C CYS A 213 -3.37 36.35 6.26
N GLU A 214 -3.23 35.42 7.21
CA GLU A 214 -4.29 34.45 7.51
C GLU A 214 -5.50 35.15 8.15
N ASP A 215 -5.29 36.03 9.12
CA ASP A 215 -6.37 36.73 9.82
C ASP A 215 -7.16 37.65 8.88
N LYS A 216 -6.47 38.46 8.05
CA LYS A 216 -7.14 39.30 7.03
C LYS A 216 -7.91 38.48 6.01
N CYS A 217 -7.33 37.37 5.55
CA CYS A 217 -8.02 36.50 4.61
C CYS A 217 -9.26 35.85 5.24
N VAL A 218 -9.23 35.54 6.54
CA VAL A 218 -10.38 34.97 7.25
C VAL A 218 -11.48 36.01 7.45
N ASP A 219 -11.14 37.27 7.71
CA ASP A 219 -12.10 38.38 7.77
C ASP A 219 -12.76 38.67 6.41
N ASP A 220 -12.06 38.36 5.32
CA ASP A 220 -12.54 38.52 3.93
C ASP A 220 -13.32 37.29 3.39
N CYS A 221 -13.55 36.27 4.23
CA CYS A 221 -14.50 35.17 3.99
C CYS A 221 -15.86 35.41 4.69
#